data_AF-A0A820NC98-F1
#
_entry.id   AF-A0A820NC98-F1
#
_cell.length_a   1.000
_cell.length_b   1.000
_cell.length_c   1.000
_cell.angle_alpha   90.00
_cell.angle_beta   90.00
_cell.angle_gamma   90.00
#
_symmetry.space_group_name_H-M   'P 1'
#
loop_
_entity.id
_entity.type
_entity.pdbx_description
1 polymer ?
#
loop_
_entity_poly.entity_id
_entity_poly.type
_entity_poly.pdbx_seq_one_letter_code
_entity_poly.pdbx_strand_id
1 'polypeptide(L)' 'HMCMVMRGAEKVNSRTTTSAMLGVFREDPKSREEFLSIGRIAPF' A
#
# COMPACT_ATOMS: atom_id res chain seq x y z
N HIS A 1 1.00 -9.06 -8.90
CA HIS A 1 2.30 -9.70 -9.26
C HIS A 1 2.04 -10.87 -10.20
N MET A 2 2.91 -11.15 -11.17
CA MET A 2 2.65 -12.17 -12.19
C MET A 2 2.44 -13.58 -11.60
N CYS A 3 3.13 -13.92 -10.50
CA CYS A 3 2.90 -15.20 -9.82
C CYS A 3 1.51 -15.36 -9.21
N MET A 4 0.76 -14.27 -8.97
CA MET A 4 -0.61 -14.33 -8.48
C MET A 4 -1.63 -14.39 -9.61
N VAL A 5 -1.23 -14.04 -10.84
CA VAL A 5 -2.11 -14.00 -12.02
C VAL A 5 -2.01 -15.30 -12.82
N MET A 6 -0.79 -15.79 -13.03
CA MET A 6 -0.51 -16.94 -13.90
C MET A 6 -0.22 -18.25 -13.14
N ARG A 7 -0.13 -18.19 -11.81
CA ARG A 7 0.13 -19.32 -10.92
C ARG A 7 -0.63 -19.09 -9.60
N GLY A 8 -0.73 -20.11 -8.74
CA GLY A 8 -1.27 -19.94 -7.39
C GLY A 8 -2.73 -19.49 -7.36
N ALA A 9 -3.02 -18.34 -6.72
CA ALA A 9 -4.39 -17.86 -6.45
C ALA A 9 -5.17 -17.32 -7.67
N GLU A 10 -4.56 -17.28 -8.87
CA GLU A 10 -5.20 -16.92 -10.15
C GLU A 10 -6.04 -15.62 -10.13
N LYS A 11 -5.56 -14.60 -9.40
CA LYS A 11 -6.27 -13.33 -9.20
C LYS A 11 -5.84 -12.28 -10.22
N VAL A 12 -6.59 -12.23 -11.31
CA VAL A 12 -6.51 -11.18 -12.35
C VAL A 12 -6.82 -9.82 -11.73
N ASN A 13 -6.11 -8.78 -12.18
CA ASN A 13 -6.19 -7.42 -11.65
C ASN A 13 -5.74 -7.24 -10.18
N SER A 14 -4.91 -8.16 -9.66
CA SER A 14 -4.29 -7.99 -8.34
C SER A 14 -3.28 -6.82 -8.34
N ARG A 15 -3.47 -5.87 -7.42
CA ARG A 15 -2.56 -4.74 -7.18
C ARG A 15 -1.86 -4.92 -5.83
N THR A 16 -0.53 -4.76 -5.82
CA THR A 16 0.28 -4.81 -4.60
C THR A 16 0.92 -3.45 -4.40
N THR A 17 0.71 -2.85 -3.24
CA THR A 17 1.32 -1.57 -2.86
C THR A 17 2.12 -1.77 -1.59
N THR A 18 3.37 -1.31 -1.58
CA THR A 18 4.24 -1.31 -0.39
C THR A 18 4.69 0.12 -0.10
N SER A 19 4.88 0.43 1.18
CA SER A 19 5.38 1.73 1.62
C SER A 19 6.19 1.55 2.90
N ALA A 20 7.09 2.47 3.18
CA ALA A 20 7.86 2.51 4.42
C ALA A 20 7.82 3.93 4.98
N MET A 21 7.26 4.07 6.19
CA MET A 21 7.14 5.38 6.86
C MET A 21 8.35 5.63 7.74
N LEU A 22 8.98 6.80 7.60
CA LEU A 22 10.15 7.23 8.35
C LEU A 22 9.92 8.61 8.97
N GLY A 23 10.65 8.92 10.04
CA GLY A 23 10.57 10.20 10.75
C GLY A 23 9.13 10.57 11.14
N VAL A 24 8.73 11.81 10.84
CA VAL A 24 7.40 12.35 11.15
C VAL A 24 6.26 11.49 10.59
N PHE A 25 6.40 10.88 9.41
CA PHE A 25 5.35 10.01 8.85
C PHE A 25 5.20 8.68 9.62
N ARG A 26 6.23 8.28 10.38
CA ARG A 26 6.15 7.13 11.28
C ARG A 26 5.56 7.51 12.64
N GLU A 27 5.98 8.66 13.15
CA GLU A 27 5.67 9.12 14.52
C GLU A 27 4.30 9.79 14.64
N ASP A 28 3.89 10.56 13.64
CA ASP A 28 2.60 11.26 13.62
C ASP A 28 1.58 10.53 12.73
N PRO A 29 0.51 9.97 13.31
CA PRO A 29 -0.58 9.35 12.56
C PRO A 29 -1.28 10.32 11.61
N LYS A 30 -1.41 11.60 11.96
CA LYS A 30 -2.14 12.57 11.14
C LYS A 30 -1.37 12.88 9.85
N SER A 31 -0.08 13.19 9.95
CA SER A 31 0.80 13.38 8.79
C SER A 31 0.86 12.12 7.90
N ARG A 32 0.82 10.93 8.51
CA ARG A 32 0.75 9.66 7.78
C ARG A 32 -0.55 9.51 7.01
N GLU A 33 -1.69 9.78 7.64
CA GLU A 33 -3.00 9.69 7.00
C GLU A 33 -3.13 10.67 5.84
N GLU A 34 -2.69 11.92 6.03
CA GLU A 34 -2.64 12.92 4.95
C GLU A 34 -1.81 12.41 3.78
N PHE A 35 -0.62 11.87 4.03
CA PHE A 35 0.24 11.30 2.99
C PHE A 35 -0.38 10.09 2.27
N LEU A 36 -0.94 9.13 3.02
CA LEU A 36 -1.56 7.93 2.46
C LEU A 36 -2.82 8.25 1.63
N SER A 37 -3.57 9.27 2.04
CA SER A 37 -4.76 9.74 1.32
C SER A 37 -4.43 10.24 -0.09
N ILE A 38 -3.31 10.96 -0.25
CA ILE A 38 -2.82 11.44 -1.55
C ILE A 38 -2.45 10.25 -2.47
N GLY A 39 -1.78 9.25 -1.92
CA GLY A 39 -1.35 8.06 -2.66
C GLY A 39 -2.49 7.12 -3.07
N ARG A 40 -3.74 7.38 -2.64
CA ARG A 40 -4.86 6.41 -2.70
C ARG A 40 -4.43 5.04 -2.14
N ILE A 41 -3.65 5.07 -1.08
CA ILE A 41 -3.27 3.90 -0.30
C ILE A 41 -4.28 3.84 0.83
N ALA A 42 -5.12 2.80 0.85
CA ALA A 42 -6.09 2.64 1.92
C ALA A 42 -5.32 2.60 3.27
N PRO A 43 -5.70 3.43 4.26
CA PRO A 43 -5.20 3.29 5.61
C PRO A 43 -5.88 2.08 6.23
N PHE A 44 -5.33 0.89 5.94
CA PHE A 44 -5.69 -0.44 6.43
C PHE A 44 -7.19 -0.78 6.47
#